data_AF-A0A1G2W8G9-F1
#
_entry.id   AF-A0A1G2W8G9-F1
#
_cell.length_a   1.000
_cell.length_b   1.000
_cell.length_c   1.000
_cell.angle_alpha   90.00
_cell.angle_beta   90.00
_cell.angle_gamma   90.00
#
_symmetry.space_group_name_H-M   'P 1'
#
loop_
_entity.id
_entity.type
_entity.pdbx_description
1 polymer ?
#
loop_
_entity_poly.entity_id
_entity_poly.type
_entity_poly.pdbx_seq_one_letter_code
_entity_poly.pdbx_strand_id
1 'polypeptide(L)' 'MQEVVVNEFRVCRVCGYEKGFHVYFREHEKGHKIGLICPSCGQSYDIGWIVPDLADTAEKGAQFES' A
#
# COMPACT_ATOMS: atom_id res chain seq x y z
N MET A 1 18.01 3.68 -20.74
CA MET A 1 17.60 2.30 -20.39
C MET A 1 16.18 2.38 -19.87
N GLN A 2 15.24 1.64 -20.46
CA GLN A 2 13.84 1.58 -20.00
C GLN A 2 13.71 0.41 -19.02
N GLU A 3 13.18 0.66 -17.82
CA GLU A 3 12.78 -0.40 -16.89
C GLU A 3 11.60 -1.18 -17.50
N VAL A 4 11.79 -2.50 -17.64
CA VAL A 4 10.73 -3.40 -18.09
C VAL A 4 9.99 -3.90 -16.86
N VAL A 5 8.86 -3.27 -16.52
CA VAL A 5 8.00 -3.72 -15.42
C VAL A 5 7.23 -4.94 -15.89
N VAL A 6 7.65 -6.12 -15.42
CA VAL A 6 7.15 -7.41 -15.95
C VAL A 6 5.82 -7.82 -15.30
N ASN A 7 5.56 -7.40 -14.06
CA ASN A 7 4.33 -7.71 -13.34
C ASN A 7 4.03 -6.62 -12.30
N GLU A 8 2.95 -5.87 -12.50
CA GLU A 8 2.44 -4.91 -11.52
C GLU A 8 1.47 -5.62 -10.56
N PHE A 9 1.72 -5.52 -9.25
CA PHE A 9 0.77 -5.98 -8.23
C PHE A 9 -0.35 -4.95 -8.05
N ARG A 10 -1.20 -4.80 -9.07
CA ARG A 10 -2.34 -3.86 -9.09
C ARG A 10 -3.72 -4.54 -9.07
N VAL A 11 -3.76 -5.86 -9.27
CA VAL A 11 -4.99 -6.65 -9.36
C VAL A 11 -5.22 -7.46 -8.09
N CYS A 12 -6.38 -7.28 -7.47
CA CYS A 12 -6.85 -8.11 -6.37
C CYS A 12 -7.11 -9.53 -6.85
N ARG A 13 -6.41 -10.51 -6.26
CA ARG A 13 -6.56 -11.94 -6.60
C ARG A 13 -7.88 -12.55 -6.13
N VAL A 14 -8.65 -11.84 -5.32
CA VAL A 14 -9.93 -12.31 -4.76
C VAL A 14 -11.11 -11.83 -5.58
N CYS A 15 -11.19 -10.54 -5.91
CA CYS A 15 -12.32 -9.95 -6.62
C CYS A 15 -12.00 -9.43 -8.03
N GLY A 16 -10.73 -9.46 -8.45
CA GLY A 16 -10.30 -8.96 -9.76
C GLY A 16 -10.17 -7.43 -9.86
N TYR A 17 -10.32 -6.69 -8.74
CA TYR A 17 -10.17 -5.23 -8.75
C TYR A 17 -8.78 -4.80 -9.21
N GLU A 18 -8.70 -4.01 -10.29
CA GLU A 18 -7.44 -3.73 -11.02
C GLU A 18 -6.93 -2.30 -10.90
N LYS A 19 -7.62 -1.42 -10.15
CA LYS A 19 -7.26 0.00 -9.99
C LYS A 19 -6.29 0.24 -8.82
N GLY A 20 -5.58 -0.79 -8.38
CA GLY A 20 -4.62 -0.70 -7.27
C GLY A 20 -5.25 -0.92 -5.88
N PHE A 21 -4.42 -0.88 -4.85
CA PHE A 21 -4.82 -1.13 -3.47
C PHE A 21 -4.68 0.15 -2.63
N HIS A 22 -5.53 0.30 -1.61
CA HIS A 22 -5.31 1.31 -0.58
C HIS A 22 -4.21 0.83 0.37
N VAL A 23 -3.44 1.77 0.91
CA VAL A 23 -2.39 1.46 1.89
C VAL A 23 -2.95 1.72 3.29
N TYR A 24 -2.70 0.82 4.22
CA TYR A 24 -3.00 1.01 5.63
C TYR A 24 -1.77 0.74 6.49
N PHE A 25 -1.75 1.36 7.67
CA PHE A 25 -0.70 1.21 8.65
C PHE A 25 -1.27 0.49 9.87
N ARG A 26 -0.51 -0.45 10.41
CA ARG A 26 -0.85 -1.17 11.64
C ARG A 26 0.36 -1.15 12.58
N GLU A 27 0.12 -0.95 13.86
CA GLU A 27 1.18 -1.02 14.88
C GLU A 27 1.83 -2.42 14.91
N HIS A 28 3.15 -2.45 15.06
CA HIS A 28 3.96 -3.65 15.16
C HIS A 28 5.05 -3.44 16.21
N GLU A 29 5.58 -4.51 16.81
CA GLU A 29 6.59 -4.43 17.88
C GLU A 29 7.89 -3.67 17.50
N LYS A 30 8.10 -3.42 16.20
CA LYS A 30 9.29 -2.76 15.64
C LYS A 30 8.95 -1.49 14.85
N GLY A 31 7.77 -0.90 15.06
CA GLY A 31 7.29 0.30 14.34
C GLY A 31 5.91 0.10 13.71
N HIS A 32 5.72 0.54 12.47
CA HIS A 32 4.46 0.41 11.75
C HIS A 32 4.59 -0.54 10.56
N LYS A 33 3.69 -1.52 10.52
CA LYS A 33 3.53 -2.44 9.41
C LYS A 33 2.63 -1.82 8.35
N ILE A 34 3.11 -1.80 7.11
CA ILE A 34 2.37 -1.32 5.95
C ILE A 34 1.70 -2.51 5.28
N GLY A 35 0.39 -2.45 5.13
CA GLY A 35 -0.40 -3.43 4.38
C GLY A 35 -1.17 -2.78 3.23
N LEU A 36 -1.52 -3.59 2.25
CA LEU A 36 -2.38 -3.21 1.14
C LEU A 36 -3.79 -3.73 1.42
N ILE A 37 -4.83 -2.95 1.15
CA ILE A 37 -6.22 -3.38 1.28
C ILE A 37 -6.98 -3.10 0.00
N CYS A 38 -7.74 -4.10 -0.48
CA CYS A 38 -8.58 -3.94 -1.64
C CYS A 38 -9.81 -3.09 -1.29
N PRO A 39 -10.03 -1.94 -1.95
CA PRO A 39 -11.19 -1.09 -1.65
C PRO A 39 -12.52 -1.71 -2.08
N SER A 40 -12.50 -2.72 -2.96
CA SER A 40 -13.71 -3.37 -3.46
C SER A 40 -14.19 -4.53 -2.58
N CYS A 41 -13.30 -5.38 -2.07
CA CYS A 41 -13.67 -6.57 -1.27
C CYS A 41 -13.14 -6.55 0.16
N GLY A 42 -12.32 -5.58 0.54
CA GLY A 42 -11.69 -5.51 1.87
C GLY A 42 -10.54 -6.50 2.09
N GLN A 43 -10.15 -7.29 1.09
CA GLN A 43 -9.01 -8.21 1.21
C GLN A 43 -7.73 -7.43 1.53
N SER A 44 -7.11 -7.75 2.67
CA SER A 44 -5.80 -7.24 3.03
C SER A 44 -4.68 -8.15 2.50
N TYR A 45 -3.59 -7.54 2.08
CA TYR A 45 -2.36 -8.19 1.65
C TYR A 45 -1.22 -7.63 2.48
N ASP A 46 -0.46 -8.54 3.07
CA ASP A 46 0.77 -8.20 3.75
C ASP A 46 1.95 -8.30 2.78
N ILE A 47 2.71 -7.22 2.65
CA ILE A 47 3.91 -7.15 1.80
C ILE A 47 5.21 -7.17 2.62
N GLY A 48 5.12 -7.31 3.95
CA GLY A 48 6.28 -7.41 4.84
C GLY A 48 7.03 -6.08 5.06
N TRP A 49 6.45 -4.97 4.63
CA TRP A 49 7.01 -3.64 4.90
C TRP A 49 6.77 -3.24 6.35
N ILE A 50 7.86 -3.02 7.06
CA ILE A 50 7.88 -2.52 8.43
C ILE A 50 8.70 -1.24 8.40
N VAL A 51 8.07 -0.13 8.75
CA VAL A 51 8.73 1.16 8.88
C VAL A 51 8.97 1.41 10.37
N PRO A 52 10.23 1.46 10.82
CA PRO A 52 10.54 1.56 12.24
C PRO A 52 10.16 2.91 12.85
N ASP A 53 10.20 3.97 12.05
CA ASP A 53 9.97 5.34 12.47
C ASP A 53 8.97 6.01 11.52
N LEU A 54 7.71 5.58 11.61
CA LEU A 54 6.64 6.33 10.96
C LEU A 54 6.28 7.45 11.94
N ALA A 55 6.64 8.68 11.62
CA ALA A 55 6.25 9.82 12.43
C ALA A 55 4.73 9.78 12.65
N ASP A 56 4.29 9.92 13.90
CA ASP A 56 2.87 9.95 14.34
C ASP A 56 2.02 10.97 13.54
N THR A 57 2.70 11.88 12.85
CA THR A 57 2.15 12.91 11.99
C THR A 57 2.63 12.66 10.55
N ALA A 58 1.77 12.04 9.74
CA ALA A 58 1.88 12.18 8.30
C ALA A 58 1.73 13.68 7.97
N GLU A 59 2.84 14.34 7.62
CA GLU A 59 2.80 15.71 7.14
C GLU A 59 2.00 15.76 5.84
N LYS A 60 1.18 16.81 5.65
CA LYS A 60 0.41 16.98 4.42
C LYS A 60 1.38 17.03 3.23
N GLY A 61 1.31 16.01 2.36
CA GLY A 61 2.08 15.97 1.12
C GLY A 61 1.55 16.94 0.07
N ALA A 62 2.28 17.05 -1.05
CA ALA A 62 1.84 17.85 -2.18
C ALA A 62 0.48 17.36 -2.72
N GLN A 63 -0.46 18.29 -2.86
CA GLN A 63 -1.73 18.04 -3.53
C GLN A 63 -1.51 18.23 -5.04
N PHE A 64 -1.55 17.15 -5.80
CA PHE A 64 -1.51 17.20 -7.26
C PHE A 64 -2.96 17.31 -7.75
N GLU A 65 -3.36 18.50 -8.17
CA GLU A 65 -4.61 18.70 -8.90
C GLU A 65 -4.47 18.10 -10.31
N SER A 66 -5.48 17.34 -10.72
CA SER A 66 -5.59 16.66 -12.02
C SER A 66 -6.01 17.59 -13.14
#